data_AF-A0A938MET7-F1
#
_entry.id   AF-A0A938MET7-F1
#
_cell.length_a   1.000
_cell.length_b   1.000
_cell.length_c   1.000
_cell.angle_alpha   90.00
_cell.angle_beta   90.00
_cell.angle_gamma   90.00
#
_symmetry.space_group_name_H-M   'P 1'
#
loop_
_entity.id
_entity.type
_entity.pdbx_description
1 polymer ?
#
loop_
_entity_poly.entity_id
_entity_poly.type
_entity_poly.pdbx_seq_one_letter_code
_entity_poly.pdbx_strand_id
1 'polypeptide(L)'
;MRRRFEVDSARITMMGGSMGGIASVFNALRHPDLIAAVFANVPVLDFGAIWRNNEVYVAPMWGKPGEKIKSWDGVDIYDTMRAAWYAETHPETDFPLMVILVGKSDTTVGWADKPVFFRAMEATRHGGWFYWDGRGHGAQPNDQRYWYQGRTPPPDMANRAEKAPIEIDYLAFRRDQSYPAFSRCSLNDDPGDGRPESGAPHGQINGYLLWDTSDIVDTPTRWEMTLKLTPSAPKDECTVDVTPRRLQAFKVTKGEKVRWSVHGGASGEAVADQWALITIPSVRVAKSGTRLRIEK
;
A
#
# COMPACT_ATOMS: atom_id res chain seq x y z
N MET A 1 11.03 29.30 -6.48
CA MET A 1 9.97 29.68 -5.53
C MET A 1 10.55 29.61 -4.12
N ARG A 2 10.72 30.74 -3.41
CA ARG A 2 11.21 30.71 -2.02
C ARG A 2 10.06 30.20 -1.14
N ARG A 3 10.26 29.09 -0.43
CA ARG A 3 9.27 28.58 0.53
C ARG A 3 9.25 29.50 1.75
N ARG A 4 8.06 29.90 2.18
CA ARG A 4 7.82 30.75 3.37
C ARG A 4 8.19 30.05 4.68
N PHE A 5 8.25 28.72 4.67
CA PHE A 5 8.56 27.88 5.81
C PHE A 5 9.58 26.81 5.41
N GLU A 6 10.48 26.46 6.34
CA GLU A 6 11.45 25.38 6.20
C GLU A 6 10.75 24.02 6.35
N VAL A 7 9.99 23.65 5.32
CA VAL A 7 9.33 22.33 5.23
C VAL A 7 10.22 21.38 4.46
N ASP A 8 10.58 20.26 5.08
CA ASP A 8 11.21 19.14 4.40
C ASP A 8 10.21 18.48 3.43
N SER A 9 10.28 18.84 2.14
CA SER A 9 9.39 18.27 1.13
C SER A 9 9.68 16.83 0.74
N ALA A 10 10.70 16.22 1.32
CA ALA A 10 10.87 14.78 1.18
C ALA A 10 9.98 14.02 2.18
N ARG A 11 9.45 14.65 3.23
CA ARG A 11 8.71 14.01 4.34
C ARG A 11 7.27 14.47 4.49
N ILE A 12 6.64 14.91 3.40
CA ILE A 12 5.21 15.24 3.43
C ILE A 12 4.42 13.94 3.51
N THR A 13 3.65 13.76 4.58
CA THR A 13 2.79 12.60 4.79
C THR A 13 1.35 13.05 5.02
N MET A 14 0.39 12.15 4.76
CA MET A 14 -1.03 12.41 5.04
C MET A 14 -1.61 11.29 5.90
N MET A 15 -2.41 11.66 6.89
CA MET A 15 -3.17 10.74 7.70
C MET A 15 -4.62 11.19 7.77
N GLY A 16 -5.56 10.25 7.66
CA GLY A 16 -6.96 10.57 7.88
C GLY A 16 -7.85 9.35 8.06
N GLY A 17 -8.98 9.55 8.72
CA GLY A 17 -10.06 8.58 8.83
C GLY A 17 -11.26 8.98 7.98
N SER A 18 -12.00 7.99 7.47
CA SER A 18 -13.23 8.22 6.68
C SER A 18 -12.95 9.17 5.50
N MET A 19 -13.64 10.30 5.40
CA MET A 19 -13.39 11.33 4.37
C MET A 19 -11.92 11.81 4.34
N GLY A 20 -11.25 11.91 5.49
CA GLY A 20 -9.82 12.22 5.52
C GLY A 20 -8.96 11.08 4.97
N GLY A 21 -9.37 9.82 5.17
CA GLY A 21 -8.71 8.65 4.58
C GLY A 21 -8.85 8.63 3.06
N ILE A 22 -10.04 8.98 2.54
CA ILE A 22 -10.29 9.17 1.11
C ILE A 22 -9.31 10.21 0.56
N ALA A 23 -9.27 11.40 1.19
CA ALA A 23 -8.38 12.47 0.77
C ALA A 23 -6.91 12.01 0.75
N SER A 24 -6.45 11.28 1.77
CA SER A 24 -5.09 10.74 1.82
C SER A 24 -4.78 9.82 0.64
N VAL A 25 -5.63 8.82 0.35
CA VAL A 25 -5.39 7.87 -0.75
C VAL A 25 -5.43 8.57 -2.11
N PHE A 26 -6.46 9.37 -2.38
CA PHE A 26 -6.60 10.00 -3.69
C PHE A 26 -5.54 11.09 -3.93
N ASN A 27 -5.12 11.85 -2.91
CA ASN A 27 -3.98 12.75 -3.08
C ASN A 27 -2.68 11.97 -3.31
N ALA A 28 -2.47 10.83 -2.65
CA ALA A 28 -1.30 9.99 -2.92
C ALA A 28 -1.26 9.49 -4.36
N LEU A 29 -2.41 9.09 -4.91
CA LEU A 29 -2.53 8.66 -6.31
C LEU A 29 -2.36 9.81 -7.31
N ARG A 30 -2.92 11.00 -7.04
CA ARG A 30 -2.91 12.13 -7.99
C ARG A 30 -1.69 13.04 -7.89
N HIS A 31 -1.04 13.05 -6.73
CA HIS A 31 0.13 13.88 -6.44
C HIS A 31 1.27 13.04 -5.83
N PRO A 32 1.69 11.96 -6.52
CA PRO A 32 2.78 11.11 -6.03
C PRO A 32 4.10 11.86 -5.91
N ASP A 33 4.23 12.98 -6.63
CA ASP A 33 5.35 13.91 -6.57
C ASP A 33 5.34 14.77 -5.31
N LEU A 34 4.28 14.81 -4.51
CA LEU A 34 4.25 15.63 -3.29
C LEU A 34 4.36 14.81 -2.02
N ILE A 35 3.92 13.56 -2.02
CA ILE A 35 3.67 12.78 -0.81
C ILE A 35 4.66 11.62 -0.68
N ALA A 36 5.24 11.46 0.51
CA ALA A 36 6.15 10.38 0.83
C ALA A 36 5.41 9.07 1.13
N ALA A 37 4.39 9.16 2.00
CA ALA A 37 3.55 8.06 2.43
C ALA A 37 2.23 8.55 3.04
N VAL A 38 1.25 7.64 3.14
CA VAL A 38 -0.05 7.92 3.76
C VAL A 38 -0.50 6.82 4.71
N PHE A 39 -1.28 7.22 5.72
CA PHE A 39 -2.07 6.31 6.56
C PHE A 39 -3.56 6.64 6.40
N ALA A 40 -4.34 5.70 5.88
CA ALA A 40 -5.77 5.87 5.64
C ALA A 40 -6.58 4.87 6.46
N ASN A 41 -7.39 5.38 7.39
CA ASN A 41 -8.33 4.57 8.16
C ASN A 41 -9.72 4.65 7.51
N VAL A 42 -10.33 3.49 7.24
CA VAL A 42 -11.68 3.33 6.67
C VAL A 42 -12.00 4.28 5.49
N PRO A 43 -11.14 4.37 4.44
CA PRO A 43 -11.44 5.17 3.26
C PRO A 43 -12.54 4.51 2.39
N VAL A 44 -13.18 5.30 1.53
CA VAL A 44 -13.81 4.82 0.30
C VAL A 44 -12.74 4.75 -0.78
N LEU A 45 -12.64 3.64 -1.51
CA LEU A 45 -11.68 3.40 -2.58
C LEU A 45 -12.35 3.27 -3.95
N ASP A 46 -13.65 3.01 -3.98
CA ASP A 46 -14.48 3.06 -5.19
C ASP A 46 -15.84 3.65 -4.85
N PHE A 47 -16.09 4.87 -5.36
CA PHE A 47 -17.36 5.56 -5.15
C PHE A 47 -18.52 4.97 -5.95
N GLY A 48 -18.26 4.22 -7.02
CA GLY A 48 -19.28 3.53 -7.81
C GLY A 48 -19.72 2.20 -7.19
N ALA A 49 -18.84 1.56 -6.42
CA ALA A 49 -19.09 0.24 -5.82
C ALA A 49 -20.03 0.25 -4.59
N ILE A 50 -20.23 1.41 -3.96
CA ILE A 50 -21.00 1.51 -2.71
C ILE A 50 -22.26 2.32 -2.96
N TRP A 51 -23.41 1.66 -2.91
CA TRP A 51 -24.72 2.25 -3.21
C TRP A 51 -24.96 3.58 -2.50
N ARG A 52 -24.74 3.64 -1.18
CA ARG A 52 -24.94 4.85 -0.39
C ARG A 52 -24.03 5.99 -0.84
N ASN A 53 -22.77 5.70 -1.15
CA ASN A 53 -21.82 6.73 -1.57
C ASN A 53 -22.16 7.27 -2.96
N ASN A 54 -22.53 6.36 -3.84
CA ASN A 54 -22.95 6.66 -5.18
C ASN A 54 -24.24 7.53 -5.18
N GLU A 55 -25.35 7.03 -4.66
CA GLU A 55 -26.65 7.70 -4.83
C GLU A 55 -26.80 8.98 -4.02
N VAL A 56 -26.17 9.06 -2.85
CA VAL A 56 -26.33 10.21 -1.94
C VAL A 56 -25.32 11.31 -2.23
N TYR A 57 -24.06 10.95 -2.52
CA TYR A 57 -22.99 11.94 -2.65
C TYR A 57 -22.61 12.20 -4.10
N VAL A 58 -22.37 11.16 -4.89
CA VAL A 58 -21.75 11.34 -6.22
C VAL A 58 -22.77 11.59 -7.32
N ALA A 59 -23.83 10.78 -7.39
CA ALA A 59 -24.81 10.85 -8.47
C ALA A 59 -25.54 12.20 -8.58
N PRO A 60 -25.88 12.90 -7.48
CA PRO A 60 -26.46 14.24 -7.56
C PRO A 60 -25.54 15.29 -8.19
N MET A 61 -24.22 15.06 -8.17
CA MET A 61 -23.23 15.97 -8.76
C MET A 61 -22.81 15.55 -10.17
N TRP A 62 -22.71 14.25 -10.43
CA TRP A 62 -21.99 13.70 -11.60
C TRP A 62 -22.75 12.60 -12.37
N GLY A 63 -24.06 12.45 -12.16
CA GLY A 63 -24.86 11.43 -12.82
C GLY A 63 -24.62 10.02 -12.26
N LYS A 64 -25.41 9.03 -12.69
CA LYS A 64 -25.32 7.65 -12.17
C LYS A 64 -24.19 6.85 -12.86
N PRO A 65 -23.66 5.79 -12.22
CA PRO A 65 -22.73 4.89 -12.90
C PRO A 65 -23.36 4.32 -14.17
N GLY A 66 -22.58 4.26 -15.24
CA GLY A 66 -23.04 3.77 -16.55
C GLY A 66 -23.53 4.86 -17.51
N GLU A 67 -23.78 6.08 -17.04
CA GLU A 67 -24.08 7.23 -17.91
C GLU A 67 -22.82 7.75 -18.65
N LYS A 68 -21.64 7.26 -18.25
CA LYS A 68 -20.33 7.54 -18.86
C LYS A 68 -20.02 9.03 -18.97
N ILE A 69 -20.44 9.81 -17.97
CA ILE A 69 -20.12 11.24 -17.87
C ILE A 69 -18.61 11.40 -17.80
N LYS A 70 -18.07 12.30 -18.63
CA LYS A 70 -16.64 12.52 -18.75
C LYS A 70 -16.14 13.61 -17.81
N SER A 71 -15.01 13.38 -17.18
CA SER A 71 -14.22 14.41 -16.51
C SER A 71 -13.54 15.34 -17.52
N TRP A 72 -12.87 16.37 -17.02
CA TRP A 72 -12.20 17.40 -17.83
C TRP A 72 -11.10 16.86 -18.75
N ASP A 73 -10.54 15.69 -18.44
CA ASP A 73 -9.52 14.97 -19.20
C ASP A 73 -10.10 13.85 -20.11
N GLY A 74 -11.43 13.75 -20.21
CA GLY A 74 -12.11 12.79 -21.09
C GLY A 74 -12.29 11.38 -20.50
N VAL A 75 -11.85 11.14 -19.27
CA VAL A 75 -12.03 9.87 -18.55
C VAL A 75 -13.45 9.78 -17.98
N ASP A 76 -13.98 8.58 -17.79
CA ASP A 76 -15.26 8.42 -17.07
C ASP A 76 -15.11 8.91 -15.63
N ILE A 77 -16.02 9.75 -15.14
CA ILE A 77 -15.95 10.33 -13.81
C ILE A 77 -15.83 9.25 -12.73
N TYR A 78 -16.54 8.13 -12.84
CA TYR A 78 -16.46 7.04 -11.85
C TYR A 78 -15.13 6.29 -11.91
N ASP A 79 -14.51 6.17 -13.09
CA ASP A 79 -13.14 5.66 -13.19
C ASP A 79 -12.16 6.58 -12.46
N THR A 80 -12.32 7.90 -12.58
CA THR A 80 -11.47 8.85 -11.84
C THR A 80 -11.60 8.72 -10.32
N MET A 81 -12.73 8.22 -9.83
CA MET A 81 -13.05 8.00 -8.42
C MET A 81 -12.87 6.55 -7.96
N ARG A 82 -12.17 5.74 -8.76
CA ARG A 82 -11.86 4.34 -8.46
C ARG A 82 -10.35 4.16 -8.32
N ALA A 83 -9.89 4.00 -7.08
CA ALA A 83 -8.48 3.87 -6.73
C ALA A 83 -7.81 2.69 -7.45
N ALA A 84 -8.54 1.57 -7.60
CA ALA A 84 -8.04 0.38 -8.29
C ALA A 84 -7.74 0.65 -9.77
N TRP A 85 -8.67 1.31 -10.47
CA TRP A 85 -8.47 1.72 -11.86
C TRP A 85 -7.23 2.59 -12.00
N TYR A 86 -7.06 3.57 -11.10
CA TYR A 86 -5.91 4.47 -11.17
C TYR A 86 -4.58 3.72 -11.00
N ALA A 87 -4.53 2.74 -10.08
CA ALA A 87 -3.37 1.88 -9.89
C ALA A 87 -3.08 1.02 -11.14
N GLU A 88 -4.12 0.45 -11.74
CA GLU A 88 -4.09 -0.41 -12.94
C GLU A 88 -3.66 0.33 -14.21
N THR A 89 -4.06 1.58 -14.37
CA THR A 89 -3.75 2.38 -15.57
C THR A 89 -2.48 3.20 -15.46
N HIS A 90 -1.83 3.23 -14.29
CA HIS A 90 -0.56 3.91 -14.06
C HIS A 90 0.47 2.98 -13.37
N PRO A 91 0.72 1.78 -13.90
CA PRO A 91 1.66 0.83 -13.31
C PRO A 91 3.09 1.38 -13.24
N GLU A 92 3.48 2.27 -14.14
CA GLU A 92 4.78 2.96 -14.18
C GLU A 92 4.95 4.05 -13.11
N THR A 93 3.87 4.53 -12.51
CA THR A 93 3.91 5.65 -11.57
C THR A 93 4.37 5.21 -10.18
N ASP A 94 5.40 5.84 -9.62
CA ASP A 94 5.90 5.56 -8.27
C ASP A 94 5.03 6.20 -7.18
N PHE A 95 3.89 5.57 -6.87
CA PHE A 95 2.98 6.07 -5.84
C PHE A 95 3.65 6.17 -4.46
N PRO A 96 3.15 7.05 -3.56
CA PRO A 96 3.50 7.03 -2.16
C PRO A 96 3.10 5.71 -1.51
N LEU A 97 3.90 5.28 -0.54
CA LEU A 97 3.59 4.11 0.26
C LEU A 97 2.27 4.32 1.02
N MET A 98 1.40 3.32 1.01
CA MET A 98 0.08 3.43 1.65
C MET A 98 -0.05 2.41 2.77
N VAL A 99 -0.42 2.87 3.96
CA VAL A 99 -0.94 2.02 5.03
C VAL A 99 -2.44 2.22 5.10
N ILE A 100 -3.22 1.16 4.85
CA ILE A 100 -4.68 1.23 4.88
C ILE A 100 -5.21 0.27 5.93
N LEU A 101 -6.12 0.76 6.77
CA LEU A 101 -6.79 -0.03 7.78
C LEU A 101 -8.30 0.10 7.62
N VAL A 102 -8.99 -1.02 7.43
CA VAL A 102 -10.42 -1.06 7.06
C VAL A 102 -11.18 -2.11 7.85
N GLY A 103 -12.51 -2.00 7.87
CA GLY A 103 -13.38 -2.94 8.56
C GLY A 103 -14.30 -3.69 7.62
N LYS A 104 -14.42 -5.01 7.80
CA LYS A 104 -15.38 -5.85 7.07
C LYS A 104 -16.83 -5.53 7.48
N SER A 105 -17.03 -5.06 8.72
CA SER A 105 -18.34 -4.69 9.27
C SER A 105 -18.67 -3.20 9.09
N ASP A 106 -17.89 -2.46 8.29
CA ASP A 106 -18.12 -1.04 8.04
C ASP A 106 -19.30 -0.85 7.07
N THR A 107 -20.46 -0.47 7.61
CA THR A 107 -21.68 -0.20 6.85
C THR A 107 -21.78 1.25 6.34
N THR A 108 -20.79 2.10 6.64
CA THR A 108 -20.75 3.48 6.13
C THR A 108 -20.01 3.54 4.80
N VAL A 109 -18.78 3.03 4.76
CA VAL A 109 -17.93 3.05 3.55
C VAL A 109 -17.77 1.68 2.91
N GLY A 110 -18.38 0.64 3.46
CA GLY A 110 -18.43 -0.69 2.84
C GLY A 110 -17.09 -1.44 2.80
N TRP A 111 -17.21 -2.73 2.53
CA TRP A 111 -16.09 -3.65 2.34
C TRP A 111 -15.79 -3.97 0.86
N ALA A 112 -16.80 -3.90 0.00
CA ALA A 112 -16.76 -4.50 -1.35
C ALA A 112 -15.63 -4.00 -2.27
N ASP A 113 -15.25 -2.73 -2.15
CA ASP A 113 -14.19 -2.08 -2.92
C ASP A 113 -12.77 -2.39 -2.41
N LYS A 114 -12.62 -2.80 -1.14
CA LYS A 114 -11.30 -2.96 -0.51
C LYS A 114 -10.49 -4.09 -1.14
N PRO A 115 -11.01 -5.33 -1.27
CA PRO A 115 -10.26 -6.40 -1.91
C PRO A 115 -9.91 -6.11 -3.37
N VAL A 116 -10.73 -5.34 -4.09
CA VAL A 116 -10.47 -4.93 -5.48
C VAL A 116 -9.23 -4.05 -5.53
N PHE A 117 -9.15 -3.01 -4.69
CA PHE A 117 -7.97 -2.15 -4.63
C PHE A 117 -6.70 -2.89 -4.18
N PHE A 118 -6.80 -3.78 -3.18
CA PHE A 118 -5.65 -4.55 -2.71
C PHE A 118 -5.07 -5.43 -3.80
N ARG A 119 -5.93 -6.11 -4.57
CA ARG A 119 -5.51 -6.92 -5.73
C ARG A 119 -4.90 -6.06 -6.84
N ALA A 120 -5.45 -4.88 -7.11
CA ALA A 120 -4.88 -3.95 -8.08
C ALA A 120 -3.43 -3.57 -7.70
N MET A 121 -3.22 -3.16 -6.45
CA MET A 121 -1.90 -2.77 -5.93
C MET A 121 -0.89 -3.94 -5.99
N GLU A 122 -1.30 -5.16 -5.65
CA GLU A 122 -0.48 -6.38 -5.78
C GLU A 122 -0.14 -6.68 -7.25
N ALA A 123 -1.12 -6.59 -8.16
CA ALA A 123 -0.96 -6.90 -9.57
C ALA A 123 -0.02 -5.92 -10.28
N THR A 124 -0.10 -4.63 -9.93
CA THR A 124 0.73 -3.57 -10.49
C THR A 124 2.01 -3.28 -9.70
N ARG A 125 2.25 -4.04 -8.62
CA ARG A 125 3.49 -4.00 -7.82
C ARG A 125 3.75 -2.60 -7.27
N HIS A 126 2.71 -1.98 -6.72
CA HIS A 126 2.79 -0.72 -5.98
C HIS A 126 2.99 -1.00 -4.48
N GLY A 127 3.71 -0.11 -3.80
CA GLY A 127 4.03 -0.29 -2.39
C GLY A 127 2.85 0.02 -1.47
N GLY A 128 2.54 -0.90 -0.55
CA GLY A 128 1.55 -0.66 0.49
C GLY A 128 1.37 -1.82 1.46
N TRP A 129 0.69 -1.51 2.57
CA TRP A 129 0.26 -2.42 3.60
C TRP A 129 -1.23 -2.27 3.80
N PHE A 130 -1.96 -3.37 3.68
CA PHE A 130 -3.41 -3.36 3.76
C PHE A 130 -3.84 -4.25 4.91
N TYR A 131 -4.56 -3.69 5.88
CA TYR A 131 -5.01 -4.37 7.08
C TYR A 131 -6.53 -4.35 7.14
N TRP A 132 -7.13 -5.46 7.56
CA TRP A 132 -8.56 -5.52 7.82
C TRP A 132 -8.88 -6.36 9.04
N ASP A 133 -10.01 -6.07 9.66
CA ASP A 133 -10.63 -6.86 10.71
C ASP A 133 -12.15 -6.63 10.73
N GLY A 134 -12.83 -7.15 11.75
CA GLY A 134 -14.28 -7.05 11.88
C GLY A 134 -14.77 -5.67 12.33
N ARG A 135 -13.93 -4.62 12.33
CA ARG A 135 -14.34 -3.31 12.84
C ARG A 135 -15.49 -2.66 12.06
N GLY A 136 -16.22 -1.80 12.77
CA GLY A 136 -17.16 -0.85 12.15
C GLY A 136 -16.48 0.45 11.70
N HIS A 137 -17.27 1.42 11.25
CA HIS A 137 -16.77 2.72 10.78
C HIS A 137 -16.13 3.59 11.89
N GLY A 138 -16.63 3.45 13.11
CA GLY A 138 -16.18 4.15 14.29
C GLY A 138 -16.20 3.21 15.49
N ALA A 139 -15.85 3.73 16.67
CA ALA A 139 -15.93 2.94 17.90
C ALA A 139 -17.39 2.53 18.18
N GLN A 140 -17.62 1.23 18.34
CA GLN A 140 -18.91 0.66 18.69
C GLN A 140 -18.77 -0.28 19.89
N PRO A 141 -19.82 -0.48 20.70
CA PRO A 141 -19.88 -1.60 21.63
C PRO A 141 -19.69 -2.90 20.83
N ASN A 142 -18.71 -3.73 21.21
CA ASN A 142 -18.31 -4.96 20.52
C ASN A 142 -17.57 -4.79 19.17
N ASP A 143 -16.89 -3.66 18.99
CA ASP A 143 -16.02 -3.43 17.82
C ASP A 143 -14.91 -4.50 17.73
N GLN A 144 -14.91 -5.31 16.66
CA GLN A 144 -14.00 -6.44 16.46
C GLN A 144 -12.64 -6.00 15.92
N ARG A 145 -12.01 -5.03 16.59
CA ARG A 145 -10.67 -4.56 16.25
C ARG A 145 -9.63 -5.59 16.62
N TYR A 146 -8.88 -6.03 15.63
CA TYR A 146 -7.70 -6.87 15.78
C TYR A 146 -6.42 -6.03 15.63
N TRP A 147 -6.40 -5.10 14.67
CA TRP A 147 -5.23 -4.26 14.38
C TRP A 147 -5.25 -2.94 15.12
N TYR A 148 -4.10 -2.49 15.63
CA TYR A 148 -3.95 -1.17 16.25
C TYR A 148 -2.64 -0.51 15.86
N GLN A 149 -2.61 0.82 15.83
CA GLN A 149 -1.38 1.54 15.50
C GLN A 149 -0.44 1.60 16.71
N GLY A 150 0.86 1.36 16.48
CA GLY A 150 1.89 1.40 17.52
C GLY A 150 2.04 0.08 18.27
N ARG A 151 3.04 -0.03 19.16
CA ARG A 151 3.33 -1.27 19.89
C ARG A 151 2.43 -1.49 21.10
N THR A 152 1.91 -0.42 21.68
CA THR A 152 1.04 -0.48 22.86
C THR A 152 -0.42 -0.36 22.43
N PRO A 153 -1.27 -1.37 22.71
CA PRO A 153 -2.69 -1.27 22.40
C PRO A 153 -3.33 -0.14 23.23
N PRO A 154 -4.27 0.62 22.66
CA PRO A 154 -5.01 1.64 23.39
C PRO A 154 -5.63 1.10 24.68
N PRO A 155 -5.67 1.89 25.77
CA PRO A 155 -6.05 1.40 27.09
C PRO A 155 -7.50 0.87 27.15
N ASP A 156 -8.37 1.33 26.25
CA ASP A 156 -9.78 0.97 26.09
C ASP A 156 -10.01 -0.29 25.23
N MET A 157 -8.96 -0.91 24.67
CA MET A 157 -9.09 -2.16 23.94
C MET A 157 -9.26 -3.36 24.88
N ALA A 158 -10.46 -3.92 24.93
CA ALA A 158 -10.72 -5.25 25.50
C ALA A 158 -9.88 -6.34 24.81
N ASN A 159 -9.56 -7.43 25.51
CA ASN A 159 -8.81 -8.61 25.03
C ASN A 159 -7.48 -8.29 24.32
N ARG A 160 -6.60 -7.54 25.00
CA ARG A 160 -5.30 -7.10 24.45
C ARG A 160 -4.39 -8.24 23.96
N ALA A 161 -4.44 -9.41 24.60
CA ALA A 161 -3.60 -10.55 24.27
C ALA A 161 -3.93 -11.18 22.89
N GLU A 162 -5.08 -10.83 22.31
CA GLU A 162 -5.59 -11.39 21.06
C GLU A 162 -5.44 -10.40 19.88
N LYS A 163 -4.64 -9.33 20.02
CA LYS A 163 -4.54 -8.23 19.05
C LYS A 163 -3.12 -8.07 18.52
N ALA A 164 -3.00 -7.48 17.33
CA ALA A 164 -1.72 -7.29 16.65
C ALA A 164 -1.42 -5.81 16.33
N PRO A 165 -0.17 -5.35 16.54
CA PRO A 165 0.24 -4.00 16.19
C PRO A 165 0.46 -3.84 14.68
N ILE A 166 0.11 -2.68 14.15
CA ILE A 166 0.62 -2.16 12.89
C ILE A 166 1.95 -1.49 13.21
N GLU A 167 3.03 -2.17 12.84
CA GLU A 167 4.41 -1.76 13.15
C GLU A 167 5.03 -0.85 12.07
N ILE A 168 4.23 -0.38 11.12
CA ILE A 168 4.68 0.47 10.02
C ILE A 168 4.75 1.93 10.49
N ASP A 169 5.96 2.47 10.59
CA ASP A 169 6.17 3.90 10.81
C ASP A 169 6.14 4.67 9.48
N TYR A 170 4.92 4.97 9.02
CA TYR A 170 4.72 5.71 7.76
C TYR A 170 5.34 7.12 7.77
N LEU A 171 5.67 7.68 8.94
CA LEU A 171 6.32 8.99 9.06
C LEU A 171 7.83 8.92 8.76
N ALA A 172 8.43 7.73 8.80
CA ALA A 172 9.85 7.53 8.51
C ALA A 172 10.17 7.61 7.02
N PHE A 173 9.17 7.39 6.15
CA PHE A 173 9.39 7.32 4.70
C PHE A 173 9.64 8.67 4.06
N ARG A 174 10.46 8.66 3.01
CA ARG A 174 10.85 9.85 2.27
C ARG A 174 10.62 9.71 0.77
N ARG A 175 10.41 10.85 0.10
CA ARG A 175 10.26 10.94 -1.36
C ARG A 175 11.60 10.97 -2.12
N ASP A 176 12.69 11.32 -1.44
CA ASP A 176 14.04 11.26 -1.98
C ASP A 176 14.75 9.92 -1.71
N GLN A 177 13.98 8.87 -1.40
CA GLN A 177 14.46 7.51 -1.21
C GLN A 177 13.64 6.54 -2.06
N SER A 178 14.31 5.53 -2.62
CA SER A 178 13.65 4.36 -3.20
C SER A 178 13.01 3.50 -2.11
N TYR A 179 12.05 2.67 -2.49
CA TYR A 179 11.43 1.70 -1.58
C TYR A 179 11.18 0.35 -2.28
N PRO A 180 11.05 -0.76 -1.53
CA PRO A 180 10.66 -2.04 -2.08
C PRO A 180 9.13 -2.14 -2.09
N ALA A 181 8.52 -2.21 -3.27
CA ALA A 181 7.12 -2.63 -3.38
C ALA A 181 7.07 -4.16 -3.26
N PHE A 182 6.36 -4.62 -2.24
CA PHE A 182 6.15 -6.03 -1.97
C PHE A 182 4.89 -6.52 -2.68
N SER A 183 4.94 -7.75 -3.20
CA SER A 183 3.78 -8.45 -3.73
C SER A 183 3.92 -9.96 -3.54
N ARG A 184 2.82 -10.70 -3.60
CA ARG A 184 2.78 -12.17 -3.47
C ARG A 184 3.50 -12.69 -2.22
N CYS A 185 3.39 -11.96 -1.11
CA CYS A 185 3.96 -12.42 0.15
C CYS A 185 3.22 -13.67 0.64
N SER A 186 3.98 -14.71 0.98
CA SER A 186 3.46 -15.99 1.52
C SER A 186 2.80 -15.88 2.90
N LEU A 187 2.87 -14.71 3.55
CA LEU A 187 2.13 -14.41 4.77
C LEU A 187 0.83 -13.64 4.50
N ASN A 188 0.53 -13.24 3.26
CA ASN A 188 -0.71 -12.51 2.96
C ASN A 188 -1.93 -13.38 3.29
N ASP A 189 -2.91 -12.76 3.93
CA ASP A 189 -4.22 -13.36 4.15
C ASP A 189 -5.12 -13.11 2.93
N ASP A 190 -6.17 -13.92 2.78
CA ASP A 190 -7.15 -13.73 1.72
C ASP A 190 -8.18 -12.65 2.12
N PRO A 191 -8.28 -11.50 1.42
CA PRO A 191 -9.29 -10.49 1.70
C PRO A 191 -10.70 -10.91 1.22
N GLY A 192 -10.83 -12.00 0.48
CA GLY A 192 -12.09 -12.46 -0.09
C GLY A 192 -12.52 -11.64 -1.30
N ASP A 193 -13.80 -11.75 -1.64
CA ASP A 193 -14.37 -11.21 -2.89
C ASP A 193 -15.13 -9.89 -2.73
N GLY A 194 -15.11 -9.29 -1.53
CA GLY A 194 -15.84 -8.06 -1.22
C GLY A 194 -17.11 -8.29 -0.39
N ARG A 195 -17.49 -9.55 -0.14
CA ARG A 195 -18.50 -9.89 0.87
C ARG A 195 -17.87 -9.96 2.27
N PRO A 196 -18.48 -9.37 3.32
CA PRO A 196 -17.92 -9.37 4.68
C PRO A 196 -17.63 -10.76 5.27
N GLU A 197 -18.32 -11.80 4.83
CA GLU A 197 -18.15 -13.19 5.28
C GLU A 197 -17.10 -13.96 4.48
N SER A 198 -16.60 -13.40 3.37
CA SER A 198 -15.64 -14.04 2.47
C SER A 198 -14.19 -13.72 2.86
N GLY A 199 -13.29 -14.69 2.71
CA GLY A 199 -11.88 -14.57 3.10
C GLY A 199 -11.66 -14.56 4.62
N ALA A 200 -10.47 -14.14 5.05
CA ALA A 200 -10.12 -14.10 6.47
C ALA A 200 -10.95 -13.05 7.25
N PRO A 201 -11.39 -13.35 8.48
CA PRO A 201 -12.19 -12.43 9.31
C PRO A 201 -11.39 -11.19 9.73
N HIS A 202 -10.08 -11.36 9.93
CA HIS A 202 -9.08 -10.30 10.02
C HIS A 202 -7.84 -10.78 9.27
N GLY A 203 -7.06 -9.86 8.74
CA GLY A 203 -5.85 -10.22 8.00
C GLY A 203 -5.09 -9.02 7.49
N GLN A 204 -4.02 -9.30 6.77
CA GLN A 204 -3.20 -8.29 6.13
C GLN A 204 -2.66 -8.73 4.78
N ILE A 205 -2.25 -7.74 3.99
CA ILE A 205 -1.38 -7.88 2.83
C ILE A 205 -0.12 -7.05 3.09
N ASN A 206 1.04 -7.71 2.99
CA ASN A 206 2.39 -7.22 3.24
C ASN A 206 2.65 -6.67 4.65
N GLY A 207 1.67 -6.73 5.54
CA GLY A 207 1.58 -6.20 6.90
C GLY A 207 2.73 -6.53 7.85
N TYR A 208 3.50 -7.56 7.55
CA TYR A 208 4.66 -7.99 8.33
C TYR A 208 6.02 -7.64 7.70
N LEU A 209 6.04 -7.02 6.52
CA LEU A 209 7.26 -6.68 5.80
C LEU A 209 7.69 -5.24 6.09
N LEU A 210 8.99 -5.07 6.34
CA LEU A 210 9.67 -3.80 6.52
C LEU A 210 11.02 -3.83 5.79
N TRP A 211 11.68 -2.69 5.75
CA TRP A 211 13.09 -2.59 5.39
C TRP A 211 13.83 -1.64 6.33
N ASP A 212 15.16 -1.63 6.23
CA ASP A 212 15.98 -0.62 6.88
C ASP A 212 16.10 0.61 5.99
N THR A 213 15.59 1.75 6.44
CA THR A 213 15.64 3.01 5.69
C THR A 213 17.01 3.68 5.74
N SER A 214 17.93 3.21 6.60
CA SER A 214 19.25 3.81 6.81
C SER A 214 20.34 3.22 5.91
N ASP A 215 20.10 2.05 5.30
CA ASP A 215 21.12 1.30 4.55
C ASP A 215 20.82 1.17 3.05
N ILE A 216 19.89 2.00 2.55
CA ILE A 216 19.49 2.04 1.14
C ILE A 216 20.69 2.47 0.30
N VAL A 217 21.07 1.62 -0.65
CA VAL A 217 22.03 1.98 -1.69
C VAL A 217 21.27 2.14 -2.99
N ASP A 218 21.40 3.31 -3.61
CA ASP A 218 20.77 3.63 -4.89
C ASP A 218 21.79 4.45 -5.70
N THR A 219 22.59 3.76 -6.50
CA THR A 219 23.62 4.34 -7.37
C THR A 219 23.30 3.98 -8.83
N PRO A 220 23.94 4.62 -9.83
CA PRO A 220 23.67 4.32 -11.24
C PRO A 220 23.81 2.84 -11.65
N THR A 221 24.59 2.05 -10.90
CA THR A 221 24.89 0.65 -11.23
C THR A 221 24.47 -0.34 -10.16
N ARG A 222 23.96 0.12 -9.01
CA ARG A 222 23.59 -0.76 -7.90
C ARG A 222 22.41 -0.22 -7.10
N TRP A 223 21.44 -1.10 -6.84
CA TRP A 223 20.41 -0.91 -5.82
C TRP A 223 20.54 -1.99 -4.75
N GLU A 224 20.44 -1.62 -3.46
CA GLU A 224 20.58 -2.58 -2.35
C GLU A 224 19.80 -2.13 -1.11
N MET A 225 19.18 -3.09 -0.42
CA MET A 225 18.35 -2.82 0.75
C MET A 225 18.25 -4.03 1.68
N THR A 226 18.20 -3.79 3.00
CA THR A 226 17.87 -4.86 3.97
C THR A 226 16.38 -4.94 4.18
N LEU A 227 15.78 -6.05 3.76
CA LEU A 227 14.38 -6.40 3.98
C LEU A 227 14.26 -7.20 5.28
N LYS A 228 13.17 -7.05 6.03
CA LYS A 228 12.96 -7.78 7.28
C LYS A 228 11.49 -8.02 7.56
N LEU A 229 11.22 -9.05 8.36
CA LEU A 229 9.92 -9.23 8.98
C LEU A 229 9.82 -8.42 10.28
N THR A 230 8.62 -7.95 10.59
CA THR A 230 8.34 -7.30 11.87
C THR A 230 8.40 -8.31 13.02
N PRO A 231 8.69 -7.87 14.27
CA PRO A 231 8.68 -8.75 15.43
C PRO A 231 7.37 -9.54 15.61
N SER A 232 6.23 -8.94 15.27
CA SER A 232 4.91 -9.59 15.37
C SER A 232 4.60 -10.60 14.26
N ALA A 233 5.48 -10.78 13.28
CA ALA A 233 5.26 -11.75 12.21
C ALA A 233 5.09 -13.18 12.77
N PRO A 234 4.07 -13.93 12.31
CA PRO A 234 3.74 -15.25 12.85
C PRO A 234 4.77 -16.33 12.50
N LYS A 235 5.66 -16.05 11.53
CA LYS A 235 6.77 -16.92 11.12
C LYS A 235 8.06 -16.11 11.16
N ASP A 236 9.19 -16.80 11.28
CA ASP A 236 10.50 -16.16 11.28
C ASP A 236 10.98 -15.77 9.88
N GLU A 237 10.32 -16.30 8.84
CA GLU A 237 10.58 -15.99 7.44
C GLU A 237 9.33 -16.11 6.56
N CYS A 238 9.39 -15.46 5.40
CA CYS A 238 8.43 -15.58 4.31
C CYS A 238 9.15 -15.53 2.96
N THR A 239 8.47 -15.92 1.89
CA THR A 239 8.81 -15.51 0.52
C THR A 239 7.94 -14.33 0.09
N VAL A 240 8.50 -13.43 -0.72
CA VAL A 240 7.81 -12.27 -1.29
C VAL A 240 8.48 -11.84 -2.60
N ASP A 241 7.71 -11.29 -3.53
CA ASP A 241 8.25 -10.63 -4.71
C ASP A 241 8.59 -9.18 -4.41
N VAL A 242 9.78 -8.74 -4.81
CA VAL A 242 10.32 -7.41 -4.49
C VAL A 242 10.51 -6.61 -5.78
N THR A 243 9.85 -5.47 -5.86
CA THR A 243 10.00 -4.52 -6.97
C THR A 243 10.53 -3.19 -6.44
N PRO A 244 11.78 -2.81 -6.72
CA PRO A 244 12.27 -1.48 -6.36
C PRO A 244 11.47 -0.40 -7.09
N ARG A 245 11.01 0.60 -6.35
CA ARG A 245 10.23 1.74 -6.83
C ARG A 245 10.87 3.03 -6.36
N ARG A 246 10.54 4.13 -7.04
CA ARG A 246 11.07 5.47 -6.74
C ARG A 246 12.60 5.48 -6.72
N LEU A 247 13.20 4.75 -7.66
CA LEU A 247 14.64 4.68 -7.84
C LEU A 247 15.18 6.08 -8.10
N GLN A 248 16.24 6.48 -7.41
CA GLN A 248 16.83 7.81 -7.50
C GLN A 248 17.90 7.86 -8.60
N ALA A 249 18.91 7.00 -8.52
CA ALA A 249 20.04 6.96 -9.44
C ALA A 249 20.09 5.65 -10.25
N PHE A 250 19.66 4.53 -9.68
CA PHE A 250 19.59 3.23 -10.34
C PHE A 250 18.43 3.22 -11.34
N LYS A 251 18.63 3.83 -12.50
CA LYS A 251 17.63 3.88 -13.57
C LYS A 251 17.81 2.68 -14.49
N VAL A 252 16.72 2.02 -14.85
CA VAL A 252 16.72 0.94 -15.83
C VAL A 252 15.76 1.27 -16.96
N THR A 253 15.96 0.60 -18.09
CA THR A 253 15.12 0.74 -19.28
C THR A 253 14.38 -0.56 -19.56
N LYS A 254 13.26 -0.47 -20.29
CA LYS A 254 12.50 -1.65 -20.71
C LYS A 254 13.41 -2.70 -21.38
N GLY A 255 13.34 -3.94 -20.92
CA GLY A 255 14.11 -5.06 -21.45
C GLY A 255 15.56 -5.14 -20.95
N GLU A 256 16.01 -4.18 -20.13
CA GLU A 256 17.34 -4.22 -19.52
C GLU A 256 17.44 -5.40 -18.55
N LYS A 257 18.52 -6.16 -18.67
CA LYS A 257 18.83 -7.27 -17.78
C LYS A 257 19.63 -6.76 -16.59
N VAL A 258 19.32 -7.27 -15.41
CA VAL A 258 20.07 -7.03 -14.18
C VAL A 258 20.38 -8.35 -13.51
N ARG A 259 21.49 -8.39 -12.77
CA ARG A 259 21.78 -9.47 -11.82
C ARG A 259 21.25 -9.10 -10.45
N TRP A 260 20.81 -10.09 -9.70
CA TRP A 260 20.41 -9.92 -8.30
C TRP A 260 21.01 -11.00 -7.42
N SER A 261 21.21 -10.68 -6.15
CA SER A 261 21.71 -11.61 -5.14
C SER A 261 21.19 -11.25 -3.77
N VAL A 262 20.90 -12.27 -2.96
CA VAL A 262 20.71 -12.15 -1.52
C VAL A 262 22.02 -12.50 -0.83
N HIS A 263 22.49 -11.67 0.11
CA HIS A 263 23.75 -11.91 0.82
C HIS A 263 23.77 -13.31 1.48
N GLY A 264 24.74 -14.14 1.11
CA GLY A 264 24.87 -15.52 1.60
C GLY A 264 23.77 -16.48 1.12
N GLY A 265 23.01 -16.12 0.09
CA GLY A 265 21.83 -16.85 -0.37
C GLY A 265 21.72 -16.95 -1.89
N ALA A 266 20.48 -16.91 -2.37
CA ALA A 266 20.15 -17.07 -3.78
C ALA A 266 20.62 -15.91 -4.64
N SER A 267 20.85 -16.16 -5.93
CA SER A 267 21.14 -15.15 -6.95
C SER A 267 20.53 -15.53 -8.28
N GLY A 268 20.42 -14.57 -9.19
CA GLY A 268 19.87 -14.80 -10.53
C GLY A 268 19.88 -13.55 -11.39
N GLU A 269 19.14 -13.61 -12.49
CA GLU A 269 18.89 -12.47 -13.37
C GLU A 269 17.41 -12.07 -13.31
N ALA A 270 17.14 -10.80 -13.62
CA ALA A 270 15.80 -10.29 -13.85
C ALA A 270 15.82 -9.35 -15.05
N VAL A 271 14.67 -9.18 -15.70
CA VAL A 271 14.50 -8.30 -16.85
C VAL A 271 13.50 -7.22 -16.47
N ALA A 272 13.88 -5.96 -16.70
CA ALA A 272 12.97 -4.84 -16.52
C ALA A 272 11.79 -4.96 -17.52
N ASP A 273 10.56 -4.87 -17.02
CA ASP A 273 9.37 -5.05 -17.84
C ASP A 273 9.06 -3.82 -18.71
N GLN A 274 7.87 -3.80 -19.34
CA GLN A 274 7.46 -2.71 -20.23
C GLN A 274 7.36 -1.34 -19.56
N TRP A 275 7.28 -1.30 -18.23
CA TRP A 275 7.24 -0.08 -17.42
C TRP A 275 8.59 0.24 -16.78
N ALA A 276 9.66 -0.44 -17.23
CA ALA A 276 10.99 -0.37 -16.64
C ALA A 276 11.03 -0.77 -15.16
N LEU A 277 10.17 -1.70 -14.74
CA LEU A 277 10.15 -2.25 -13.38
C LEU A 277 10.89 -3.58 -13.32
N ILE A 278 11.74 -3.74 -12.31
CA ILE A 278 12.44 -4.99 -12.02
C ILE A 278 11.74 -5.67 -10.86
N THR A 279 11.29 -6.90 -11.05
CA THR A 279 10.72 -7.71 -9.97
C THR A 279 11.58 -8.93 -9.73
N ILE A 280 12.07 -9.07 -8.50
CA ILE A 280 12.79 -10.26 -8.05
C ILE A 280 11.77 -11.19 -7.39
N PRO A 281 11.50 -12.37 -7.97
CA PRO A 281 10.47 -13.26 -7.45
C PRO A 281 10.95 -14.04 -6.23
N SER A 282 10.03 -14.27 -5.29
CA SER A 282 10.19 -15.22 -4.18
C SER A 282 11.44 -15.01 -3.33
N VAL A 283 11.80 -13.74 -3.08
CA VAL A 283 12.87 -13.38 -2.13
C VAL A 283 12.47 -13.87 -0.75
N ARG A 284 13.33 -14.70 -0.15
CA ARG A 284 13.17 -15.15 1.24
C ARG A 284 13.55 -14.02 2.19
N VAL A 285 12.59 -13.49 2.95
CA VAL A 285 12.79 -12.41 3.93
C VAL A 285 12.65 -12.98 5.34
N ALA A 286 13.64 -12.73 6.20
CA ALA A 286 13.66 -13.20 7.58
C ALA A 286 13.58 -12.06 8.61
N LYS A 287 13.17 -12.36 9.85
CA LYS A 287 13.22 -11.40 10.98
C LYS A 287 14.63 -10.88 11.26
N SER A 288 15.65 -11.70 11.04
CA SER A 288 17.06 -11.33 11.20
C SER A 288 17.57 -10.37 10.12
N GLY A 289 16.80 -10.13 9.07
CA GLY A 289 17.17 -9.30 7.93
C GLY A 289 17.66 -10.11 6.73
N THR A 290 17.37 -9.59 5.55
CA THR A 290 17.72 -10.16 4.24
C THR A 290 18.21 -9.03 3.36
N ARG A 291 19.51 -9.01 3.10
CA ARG A 291 20.13 -8.00 2.23
C ARG A 291 19.98 -8.41 0.77
N LEU A 292 19.16 -7.68 0.02
CA LEU A 292 18.94 -7.89 -1.42
C LEU A 292 19.73 -6.84 -2.21
N ARG A 293 20.53 -7.30 -3.19
CA ARG A 293 21.29 -6.48 -4.12
C ARG A 293 20.82 -6.72 -5.55
N ILE A 294 20.76 -5.64 -6.33
CA ILE A 294 20.49 -5.64 -7.77
C ILE A 294 21.56 -4.78 -8.45
N GLU A 295 22.13 -5.27 -9.56
CA GLU A 295 23.21 -4.61 -10.29
C GLU A 295 23.11 -4.85 -11.80
N LYS A 296 23.73 -3.96 -12.57
CA LYS A 296 23.83 -4.07 -14.04
C LYS A 296 25.02 -4.94 -14.46
#